data_AF-A0A527XEX8-F1
#
_entry.id   AF-A0A527XEX8-F1
#
_cell.length_a   1.000
_cell.length_b   1.000
_cell.length_c   1.000
_cell.angle_alpha   90.00
_cell.angle_beta   90.00
_cell.angle_gamma   90.00
#
_symmetry.space_group_name_H-M   'P 1'
#
loop_
_entity.id
_entity.type
_entity.pdbx_description
1 polymer ?
#
loop_
_entity_poly.entity_id
_entity_poly.type
_entity_poly.pdbx_seq_one_letter_code
_entity_poly.pdbx_strand_id
1 'polypeptide(L)' 'PKWSDEKLIDFMLAHPILINRPIVETPKGTKLCRPSEAVLPLLDNPVREFVKEDGEKVAYTSNSGKSA' A
#
# COMPACT_ATOMS: atom_id res chain seq x y z
N PRO A 1 7.09 -24.38 6.51
CA PRO A 1 5.70 -23.87 6.33
C PRO A 1 4.77 -24.99 5.82
N LYS A 2 3.47 -24.96 6.18
CA LYS A 2 2.49 -25.99 5.81
C LYS A 2 2.03 -25.91 4.35
N TRP A 3 2.05 -24.72 3.76
CA TRP A 3 1.62 -24.44 2.39
C TRP A 3 2.76 -23.81 1.60
N SER A 4 2.82 -24.06 0.29
CA SER A 4 3.72 -23.35 -0.64
C SER A 4 3.10 -22.03 -1.07
N ASP A 5 3.91 -21.15 -1.66
CA ASP A 5 3.46 -19.85 -2.13
C ASP A 5 2.42 -20.00 -3.26
N GLU A 6 2.60 -20.96 -4.17
CA GLU A 6 1.62 -21.26 -5.23
C GLU A 6 0.28 -21.68 -4.64
N LYS A 7 0.29 -22.54 -3.60
CA LYS A 7 -0.95 -22.94 -2.93
C LYS A 7 -1.62 -21.78 -2.20
N LEU A 8 -0.85 -20.87 -1.62
CA LEU A 8 -1.40 -19.66 -1.00
C LEU A 8 -2.03 -18.74 -2.05
N ILE A 9 -1.41 -18.61 -3.23
CA ILE A 9 -1.96 -17.86 -4.36
C ILE A 9 -3.26 -18.50 -4.85
N ASP A 10 -3.30 -19.82 -5.03
CA ASP A 10 -4.51 -20.54 -5.44
C ASP A 10 -5.66 -20.31 -4.43
N PHE A 11 -5.38 -20.34 -3.13
CA PHE A 11 -6.39 -20.02 -2.12
C PHE A 11 -6.85 -18.57 -2.18
N MET A 12 -5.96 -17.61 -2.41
CA MET A 12 -6.33 -16.20 -2.58
C MET A 12 -7.21 -15.99 -3.82
N LEU A 13 -6.96 -16.71 -4.91
CA LEU A 13 -7.78 -16.67 -6.13
C LEU A 13 -9.15 -17.32 -5.91
N ALA A 14 -9.20 -18.46 -5.22
CA ALA A 14 -10.45 -19.15 -4.88
C ALA A 14 -11.28 -18.40 -3.83
N HIS A 15 -10.63 -17.69 -2.91
CA HIS A 15 -11.26 -16.95 -1.81
C HIS A 15 -10.68 -15.53 -1.73
N PRO A 16 -11.17 -14.58 -2.57
CA PRO A 16 -10.59 -13.22 -2.65
C PRO A 16 -10.55 -12.44 -1.34
N ILE A 17 -11.40 -12.78 -0.36
CA ILE A 17 -11.37 -12.19 0.99
C ILE A 17 -10.03 -12.40 1.72
N LEU A 18 -9.24 -13.39 1.30
CA LEU A 18 -7.91 -13.67 1.85
C LEU A 18 -6.85 -12.67 1.37
N ILE A 19 -7.11 -11.91 0.30
CA ILE A 19 -6.19 -10.91 -0.21
C ILE A 19 -6.29 -9.65 0.66
N ASN A 20 -5.20 -9.33 1.37
CA ASN A 20 -5.12 -8.09 2.15
C ASN A 20 -5.31 -6.86 1.25
N ARG A 21 -6.05 -5.87 1.77
CA ARG A 21 -6.48 -4.66 1.01
C ARG A 21 -6.09 -3.35 1.74
N PRO A 22 -5.92 -2.22 1.01
CA PRO A 22 -5.92 -2.10 -0.45
C PRO A 22 -4.54 -2.38 -1.07
N ILE A 23 -4.53 -3.00 -2.25
CA ILE A 23 -3.36 -3.04 -3.14
C ILE A 23 -3.53 -1.90 -4.16
N VAL A 24 -2.54 -1.03 -4.29
CA VAL A 24 -2.56 0.11 -5.21
C VAL A 24 -1.46 -0.04 -6.24
N GLU A 25 -1.81 0.13 -7.51
CA GLU A 25 -0.90 0.15 -8.65
C GLU A 25 -0.89 1.55 -9.30
N THR A 26 0.31 2.04 -9.62
CA THR A 26 0.56 3.32 -10.29
C THR A 26 1.75 3.16 -11.24
N PRO A 27 2.04 4.12 -12.14
CA PRO A 27 3.28 4.11 -12.92
C PRO A 27 4.57 4.06 -12.08
N LYS A 28 4.53 4.48 -10.80
CA LYS A 28 5.67 4.44 -9.87
C LYS A 28 5.85 3.08 -9.18
N GLY A 29 4.89 2.15 -9.35
CA GLY A 29 4.93 0.81 -8.79
C GLY A 29 3.63 0.39 -8.08
N THR A 30 3.69 -0.78 -7.44
CA THR A 30 2.56 -1.44 -6.79
C THR A 30 2.87 -1.78 -5.34
N LYS A 31 1.92 -1.54 -4.42
CA LYS A 31 2.10 -1.83 -2.98
C LYS A 31 0.81 -2.19 -2.27
N LEU A 32 0.90 -3.04 -1.25
CA LEU A 32 -0.14 -3.19 -0.21
C LEU A 32 -0.08 -1.98 0.74
N CYS A 33 -1.05 -1.09 0.64
CA CYS A 33 -1.09 0.17 1.39
C CYS A 33 -1.72 -0.02 2.77
N ARG A 34 -1.02 -0.79 3.62
CA ARG A 34 -1.31 -0.92 5.05
C ARG A 34 -0.08 -0.47 5.85
N PRO A 35 -0.10 0.69 6.52
CA PRO A 35 -1.23 1.63 6.65
C PRO A 35 -1.51 2.45 5.37
N SER A 36 -2.64 3.16 5.33
CA SER A 36 -3.18 3.83 4.12
C SER A 36 -2.22 4.81 3.46
N GLU A 37 -1.46 5.57 4.25
CA GLU A 37 -0.48 6.58 3.86
C GLU A 37 0.71 5.99 3.09
N ALA A 38 0.89 4.66 3.11
CA ALA A 38 1.87 3.98 2.28
C ALA A 38 1.61 4.15 0.77
N VAL A 39 0.45 4.67 0.37
CA VAL A 39 0.14 5.07 -1.01
C VAL A 39 0.86 6.33 -1.46
N LEU A 40 1.23 7.24 -0.55
CA LEU A 40 1.72 8.59 -0.90
C LEU A 40 2.98 8.58 -1.80
N PRO A 41 3.98 7.69 -1.59
CA PRO A 41 5.12 7.61 -2.50
C PRO A 41 4.77 7.15 -3.93
N LEU A 42 3.62 6.48 -4.12
CA LEU A 42 3.18 5.96 -5.43
C LEU A 42 2.41 7.00 -6.25
N LEU A 43 1.85 8.03 -5.62
CA LEU A 43 1.05 9.04 -6.31
C LEU A 43 1.94 9.99 -7.11
N ASP A 44 1.55 10.35 -8.33
CA ASP A 44 2.23 11.39 -9.13
C ASP A 44 2.20 12.74 -8.43
N ASN A 45 1.04 13.07 -7.85
CA ASN A 45 0.78 14.30 -7.11
C ASN A 45 0.29 13.95 -5.70
N PRO A 46 1.18 13.62 -4.76
CA PRO A 46 0.77 13.27 -3.40
C PRO A 46 0.25 14.49 -2.64
N VAL A 47 -0.76 14.28 -1.81
CA VAL A 47 -1.20 15.29 -0.84
C VAL A 47 -0.15 15.46 0.24
N ARG A 48 0.03 16.70 0.74
CA ARG A 48 0.97 17.01 1.82
C ARG A 48 0.43 16.65 3.19
N GLU A 49 -0.88 16.74 3.38
CA GLU A 49 -1.54 16.42 4.64
C GLU A 49 -2.98 15.97 4.40
N PHE A 50 -3.48 15.09 5.28
CA PHE A 50 -4.89 14.70 5.34
C PHE A 50 -5.24 14.15 6.73
N VAL A 51 -6.54 14.07 7.03
CA VAL A 51 -7.06 13.48 8.27
C VAL A 51 -7.80 12.19 7.93
N LYS A 52 -7.45 11.09 8.59
CA LYS A 52 -8.12 9.78 8.45
C LYS A 52 -9.50 9.81 9.12
N GLU A 53 -10.30 8.79 8.85
CA GLU A 53 -11.65 8.64 9.42
C GLU A 53 -11.65 8.52 10.96
N ASP A 54 -10.56 8.02 11.54
CA ASP A 54 -10.36 7.93 12.99
C ASP A 54 -9.80 9.22 13.63
N GLY A 55 -9.60 10.27 12.83
CA GLY A 55 -9.06 11.56 13.28
C GLY A 55 -7.53 11.64 13.26
N GLU A 56 -6.82 10.59 12.86
CA GLU A 56 -5.36 10.64 12.73
C GLU A 56 -4.94 11.64 11.64
N LYS A 57 -4.04 12.57 11.99
CA LYS A 57 -3.46 13.52 11.05
C LYS A 57 -2.20 12.94 10.43
N VAL A 58 -2.20 12.77 9.11
CA VAL A 58 -1.04 12.33 8.35
C VAL A 58 -0.41 13.53 7.66
N ALA A 59 0.91 13.68 7.78
CA ALA A 59 1.69 14.62 7.01
C ALA A 59 2.73 13.85 6.17
N TYR A 60 2.92 14.25 4.91
CA TYR A 60 3.86 13.66 3.98
C TYR A 60 4.85 14.71 3.47
N THR A 61 6.12 14.44 3.75
CA THR A 61 7.25 15.17 3.16
C THR A 61 7.87 14.29 2.09
N SER A 62 7.85 14.76 0.84
CA SER A 62 8.58 14.08 -0.23
C SER A 62 10.07 14.16 0.10
N ASN A 63 10.72 13.01 0.27
CA ASN A 63 12.19 12.94 0.35
C ASN A 63 12.79 13.17 -1.04
N SER A 64 12.65 14.38 -1.59
CA SER A 64 13.41 14.81 -2.75
C SER A 64 14.84 15.11 -2.30
N GLY A 65 15.70 14.07 -2.25
CA GLY A 65 17.14 14.24 -2.16
C GLY A 65 17.84 13.69 -0.90
N LYS A 66 17.74 12.38 -0.62
CA LYS A 66 18.81 11.68 0.10
C LYS A 66 19.26 10.47 -0.70
N SER A 67 20.17 10.72 -1.65
CA SER A 67 21.15 9.73 -2.04
C SER A 67 21.98 9.39 -0.79
N ALA A 68 21.94 8.12 -0.40
CA ALA A 68 22.95 7.47 0.41
C ALA A 68 23.26 6.15 -0.30
#